data_AF-A0A1B7HYY9-F1
#
_entry.id   AF-A0A1B7HYY9-F1
#
_cell.length_a   1.000
_cell.length_b   1.000
_cell.length_c   1.000
_cell.angle_alpha   90.00
_cell.angle_beta   90.00
_cell.angle_gamma   90.00
#
_symmetry.space_group_name_H-M   'P 1'
#
loop_
_entity.id
_entity.type
_entity.pdbx_description
1 polymer ?
#
loop_
_entity_poly.entity_id
_entity_poly.type
_entity_poly.pdbx_seq_one_letter_code
_entity_poly.pdbx_strand_id
1 'polypeptide(L)'
;MMLDLANGMLFRSRFPRKMLTPDAFENTGFCVDDAALFFSFEEKCRDLVLSKEQRAELVLNALVAIRYLKPQMPKSWHFLSHGECWQPIPGDAACVWLSDDMQQVNLLVVETGDNAALCLLAQPGLQLAGRTMQLGDAIKVMNDRLRPQPISNALNLDQAV
;
A
#
# COMPACT_ATOMS: atom_id res chain seq x y z
N MET A 1 1.62 -14.61 -5.27
CA MET A 1 0.32 -15.02 -5.87
C MET A 1 0.32 -14.56 -7.33
N MET A 2 -0.37 -15.24 -8.23
CA MET A 2 -0.59 -14.74 -9.60
C MET A 2 -2.08 -14.54 -9.82
N LEU A 3 -2.45 -13.43 -10.47
CA LEU A 3 -3.81 -13.15 -10.92
C LEU A 3 -3.84 -13.26 -12.44
N ASP A 4 -4.79 -14.04 -12.96
CA ASP A 4 -5.11 -14.07 -14.38
C ASP A 4 -6.06 -12.90 -14.69
N LEU A 5 -5.60 -11.97 -15.51
CA LEU A 5 -6.35 -10.77 -15.92
C LEU A 5 -7.12 -11.00 -17.23
N ALA A 6 -7.23 -12.26 -17.69
CA ALA A 6 -7.70 -12.66 -19.00
C ALA A 6 -6.80 -12.18 -20.15
N ASN A 7 -7.09 -12.66 -21.37
CA ASN A 7 -6.39 -12.30 -22.60
C ASN A 7 -4.87 -12.54 -22.58
N GLY A 8 -4.41 -13.53 -21.79
CA GLY A 8 -2.99 -13.86 -21.65
C GLY A 8 -2.20 -12.92 -20.75
N MET A 9 -2.85 -11.96 -20.09
CA MET A 9 -2.21 -11.08 -19.12
C MET A 9 -2.15 -11.75 -17.75
N LEU A 10 -0.93 -11.87 -17.22
CA LEU A 10 -0.69 -12.40 -15.88
C LEU A 10 -0.07 -11.32 -15.00
N PHE A 11 -0.69 -11.10 -13.84
CA PHE A 11 -0.11 -10.26 -12.80
C PHE A 11 0.56 -11.14 -11.74
N ARG A 12 1.81 -10.82 -11.40
CA ARG A 12 2.55 -11.48 -10.34
C ARG A 12 2.68 -10.55 -9.13
N SER A 13 2.03 -10.92 -8.03
CA SER A 13 2.08 -10.14 -6.80
C SER A 13 3.44 -10.20 -6.11
N ARG A 14 3.67 -9.25 -5.20
CA ARG A 14 4.87 -9.14 -4.36
C ARG A 14 4.97 -10.20 -3.27
N PHE A 15 3.89 -10.97 -3.04
CA PHE A 15 3.80 -11.88 -1.89
C PHE A 15 4.19 -13.33 -2.25
N PRO A 16 5.34 -13.83 -1.75
CA PRO A 16 5.73 -15.22 -1.90
C PRO A 16 4.87 -16.15 -1.04
N ARG A 17 4.89 -17.46 -1.36
CA ARG A 17 4.12 -18.52 -0.68
C ARG A 17 4.15 -18.41 0.85
N LYS A 18 5.31 -18.14 1.44
CA LYS A 18 5.50 -18.05 2.91
C LYS A 18 4.63 -16.99 3.59
N MET A 19 4.25 -15.93 2.87
CA MET A 19 3.46 -14.79 3.36
C MET A 19 1.95 -14.97 3.17
N LEU A 20 1.51 -16.02 2.47
CA LEU A 20 0.11 -16.19 2.07
C LEU A 20 -0.64 -17.20 2.95
N THR A 21 -1.90 -16.92 3.25
CA THR A 21 -2.84 -17.86 3.89
C THR A 21 -3.09 -19.09 2.99
N PRO A 22 -3.60 -20.21 3.54
CA PRO A 22 -3.94 -21.39 2.74
C PRO A 22 -4.90 -21.11 1.58
N ASP A 23 -5.84 -20.20 1.77
CA ASP A 23 -6.87 -19.80 0.78
C ASP A 23 -6.27 -19.32 -0.54
N ALA A 24 -5.05 -18.79 -0.52
CA ALA A 24 -4.33 -18.35 -1.72
C ALA A 24 -3.95 -19.50 -2.67
N PHE A 25 -4.05 -20.74 -2.22
CA PHE A 25 -3.72 -21.94 -3.00
C PHE A 25 -4.95 -22.68 -3.49
N GLU A 26 -6.15 -22.18 -3.17
CA GLU A 26 -7.39 -22.66 -3.73
C GLU A 26 -7.67 -21.94 -5.06
N ASN A 27 -8.32 -22.65 -5.99
CA ASN A 27 -8.67 -22.05 -7.28
C ASN A 27 -9.92 -21.19 -7.12
N THR A 28 -9.74 -19.96 -6.63
CA THR A 28 -10.83 -18.99 -6.52
C THR A 28 -10.69 -17.93 -7.61
N GLY A 29 -11.73 -17.77 -8.43
CA GLY A 29 -11.80 -16.72 -9.44
C GLY A 29 -11.92 -15.33 -8.83
N PHE A 30 -11.64 -14.31 -9.66
CA PHE A 30 -11.88 -12.91 -9.35
C PHE A 30 -13.39 -12.65 -9.28
N CYS A 31 -13.91 -12.24 -8.13
CA CYS A 31 -15.33 -12.05 -7.90
C CYS A 31 -15.75 -10.57 -8.00
N VAL A 32 -17.05 -10.31 -7.83
CA VAL A 32 -17.62 -8.96 -7.87
C VAL A 32 -17.07 -8.08 -6.73
N ASP A 33 -16.82 -8.66 -5.56
CA ASP A 33 -16.26 -7.92 -4.42
C ASP A 33 -14.82 -7.47 -4.70
N ASP A 34 -14.01 -8.32 -5.36
CA ASP A 34 -12.67 -7.94 -5.79
C ASP A 34 -12.73 -6.80 -6.80
N ALA A 35 -13.70 -6.82 -7.73
CA ALA A 35 -13.90 -5.75 -8.70
C ALA A 35 -14.25 -4.42 -8.02
N ALA A 36 -15.15 -4.44 -7.03
CA ALA A 36 -15.52 -3.26 -6.26
C ALA A 36 -14.31 -2.68 -5.50
N LEU A 37 -13.51 -3.55 -4.85
CA LEU A 37 -12.28 -3.14 -4.19
C LEU A 37 -11.27 -2.55 -5.18
N PHE A 38 -11.11 -3.16 -6.35
CA PHE A 38 -10.20 -2.66 -7.39
C PHE A 38 -10.53 -1.22 -7.77
N PHE A 39 -11.79 -0.94 -8.13
CA PHE A 39 -12.19 0.41 -8.52
C PHE A 39 -12.08 1.43 -7.37
N SER A 40 -12.43 1.02 -6.14
CA SER A 40 -12.31 1.90 -4.97
C SER A 40 -10.85 2.30 -4.69
N PHE A 41 -9.92 1.33 -4.74
CA PHE A 41 -8.50 1.62 -4.54
C PHE A 41 -7.87 2.35 -5.72
N GLU A 42 -8.29 2.06 -6.96
CA GLU A 42 -7.81 2.77 -8.15
C GLU A 42 -8.15 4.27 -8.08
N GLU A 43 -9.38 4.60 -7.68
CA GLU A 43 -9.81 5.98 -7.49
C GLU A 43 -8.99 6.70 -6.41
N LYS A 44 -8.79 6.06 -5.26
CA LYS A 44 -8.01 6.65 -4.14
C LYS A 44 -6.52 6.83 -4.48
N CYS A 45 -5.98 6.02 -5.38
CA CYS A 45 -4.60 6.15 -5.83
C CYS A 45 -4.41 7.22 -6.94
N ARG A 46 -5.47 7.92 -7.37
CA ARG A 46 -5.39 8.85 -8.52
C ARG A 46 -4.37 9.98 -8.32
N ASP A 47 -4.26 10.47 -7.09
CA ASP A 47 -3.41 11.61 -6.73
C ASP A 47 -2.00 11.20 -6.27
N LEU A 48 -1.70 9.90 -6.22
CA LEU A 48 -0.35 9.43 -5.95
C LEU A 48 0.58 9.74 -7.12
N VAL A 49 1.81 10.13 -6.81
CA VAL A 49 2.88 10.41 -7.79
C VAL A 49 3.45 9.09 -8.36
N LEU A 50 2.61 8.35 -9.09
CA LEU A 50 2.90 7.05 -9.69
C LEU A 50 2.39 7.02 -11.14
N SER A 51 3.06 6.25 -12.00
CA SER A 51 2.54 5.98 -13.36
C SER A 51 1.23 5.18 -13.30
N LYS A 52 0.50 5.13 -14.42
CA LYS A 52 -0.74 4.34 -14.50
C LYS A 52 -0.48 2.85 -14.25
N GLU A 53 0.63 2.32 -14.77
CA GLU A 53 1.06 0.94 -14.61
C GLU A 53 1.45 0.66 -13.15
N GLN A 54 2.20 1.57 -12.52
CA GLN A 54 2.58 1.47 -11.11
C GLN A 54 1.36 1.51 -10.19
N ARG A 55 0.38 2.37 -10.48
CA ARG A 55 -0.89 2.42 -9.75
C ARG A 55 -1.66 1.12 -9.89
N ALA A 56 -1.79 0.58 -11.11
CA ALA A 56 -2.43 -0.72 -11.31
C ALA A 56 -1.72 -1.84 -10.53
N GLU A 57 -0.38 -1.86 -10.56
CA GLU A 57 0.41 -2.80 -9.77
C GLU A 57 0.17 -2.66 -8.26
N LEU A 58 0.13 -1.43 -7.74
CA LEU A 58 -0.11 -1.15 -6.33
C LEU A 58 -1.51 -1.63 -5.90
N VAL A 59 -2.54 -1.32 -6.70
CA VAL A 59 -3.92 -1.73 -6.44
C VAL A 59 -4.06 -3.24 -6.48
N LEU A 60 -3.50 -3.92 -7.48
CA LEU A 60 -3.54 -5.39 -7.55
C LEU A 60 -2.81 -6.04 -6.37
N ASN A 61 -1.69 -5.47 -5.91
CA ASN A 61 -1.07 -5.93 -4.67
C ASN A 61 -1.94 -5.66 -3.44
N ALA A 62 -2.68 -4.55 -3.38
CA ALA A 62 -3.61 -4.28 -2.28
C ALA A 62 -4.69 -5.35 -2.17
N LEU A 63 -5.29 -5.74 -3.31
CA LEU A 63 -6.30 -6.81 -3.34
C LEU A 63 -5.74 -8.15 -2.85
N VAL A 64 -4.54 -8.53 -3.31
CA VAL A 64 -3.89 -9.76 -2.84
C VAL A 64 -3.56 -9.66 -1.35
N ALA A 65 -3.16 -8.49 -0.87
CA ALA A 65 -2.85 -8.28 0.53
C ALA A 65 -4.08 -8.48 1.42
N ILE A 66 -5.19 -7.83 1.07
CA ILE A 66 -6.47 -7.90 1.80
C ILE A 66 -6.99 -9.33 1.89
N ARG A 67 -6.89 -10.08 0.78
CA ARG A 67 -7.54 -11.39 0.70
C ARG A 67 -6.69 -12.54 1.21
N TYR A 68 -5.37 -12.44 1.09
CA TYR A 68 -4.49 -13.60 1.21
C TYR A 68 -3.26 -13.39 2.09
N LEU A 69 -2.97 -12.17 2.55
CA LEU A 69 -1.78 -11.95 3.35
C LEU A 69 -1.99 -12.50 4.76
N LYS A 70 -1.01 -13.26 5.26
CA LYS A 70 -0.99 -13.61 6.68
C LYS A 70 -0.88 -12.34 7.53
N PRO A 71 -1.44 -12.34 8.75
CA PRO A 71 -1.24 -11.25 9.70
C PRO A 71 0.24 -10.88 9.85
N GLN A 72 0.54 -9.59 9.67
CA GLN A 72 1.89 -9.05 9.78
C GLN A 72 2.16 -8.50 11.18
N MET A 73 3.42 -8.54 11.61
CA MET A 73 3.85 -7.93 12.88
C MET A 73 4.08 -6.42 12.68
N PRO A 74 3.48 -5.55 13.51
CA PRO A 74 3.71 -4.12 13.43
C PRO A 74 5.18 -3.73 13.61
N LYS A 75 5.65 -2.78 12.82
CA LYS A 75 6.97 -2.15 12.92
C LYS A 75 6.83 -0.73 13.48
N SER A 76 7.72 -0.37 14.40
CA SER A 76 7.72 0.93 15.09
C SER A 76 9.10 1.59 15.11
N TRP A 77 10.15 0.87 15.51
CA TRP A 77 11.49 1.43 15.76
C TRP A 77 12.22 1.96 14.52
N HIS A 78 11.74 1.65 13.33
CA HIS A 78 12.26 2.17 12.07
C HIS A 78 11.74 3.57 11.74
N PHE A 79 10.65 4.00 12.38
CA PHE A 79 9.90 5.17 12.00
C PHE A 79 9.81 6.16 13.15
N LEU A 80 9.87 7.44 12.81
CA LEU A 80 9.65 8.52 13.75
C LEU A 80 8.28 8.36 14.44
N SER A 81 8.28 8.36 15.77
CA SER A 81 7.06 8.38 16.55
C SER A 81 6.53 9.80 16.63
N HIS A 82 5.23 9.96 16.44
CA HIS A 82 4.56 11.22 16.65
C HIS A 82 3.73 11.17 17.94
N GLY A 83 3.49 12.35 18.55
CA GLY A 83 2.76 12.45 19.83
C GLY A 83 1.25 12.16 19.72
N GLU A 84 0.69 12.22 18.51
CA GLU A 84 -0.73 11.96 18.25
C GLU A 84 -0.91 10.72 17.36
N CYS A 85 -1.87 9.87 17.71
CA CYS A 85 -2.28 8.74 16.89
C CYS A 85 -3.31 9.18 15.84
N TRP A 86 -2.95 9.08 14.56
CA TRP A 86 -3.91 9.20 13.48
C TRP A 86 -4.64 7.86 13.28
N GLN A 87 -5.94 7.90 13.01
CA GLN A 87 -6.74 6.72 12.69
C GLN A 87 -6.96 6.67 11.17
N PRO A 88 -6.11 5.93 10.42
CA PRO A 88 -6.26 5.84 8.97
C PRO A 88 -7.50 5.02 8.60
N ILE A 89 -7.99 5.22 7.37
CA ILE A 89 -8.98 4.36 6.72
C ILE A 89 -8.37 3.65 5.51
N PRO A 90 -8.90 2.47 5.09
CA PRO A 90 -8.41 1.79 3.90
C PRO A 90 -8.43 2.69 2.67
N GLY A 91 -7.32 2.71 1.94
CA GLY A 91 -7.08 3.52 0.76
C GLY A 91 -6.54 4.93 1.03
N ASP A 92 -6.32 5.32 2.28
CA ASP A 92 -5.63 6.58 2.57
C ASP A 92 -4.19 6.55 2.06
N ALA A 93 -3.78 7.67 1.47
CA ALA A 93 -2.38 7.97 1.20
C ALA A 93 -1.70 8.38 2.52
N ALA A 94 -0.78 7.55 3.00
CA ALA A 94 -0.07 7.76 4.25
C ALA A 94 1.42 8.00 4.01
N CYS A 95 2.09 8.62 4.97
CA CYS A 95 3.54 8.71 5.01
C CYS A 95 4.08 8.39 6.40
N VAL A 96 5.35 7.99 6.42
CA VAL A 96 6.19 7.82 7.61
C VAL A 96 7.53 8.48 7.35
N TRP A 97 8.28 8.77 8.41
CA TRP A 97 9.65 9.25 8.31
C TRP A 97 10.58 8.22 8.93
N LEU A 98 11.66 7.89 8.23
CA LEU A 98 12.68 7.01 8.80
C LEU A 98 13.39 7.71 9.96
N SER A 99 13.68 6.95 11.03
CA SER A 99 14.29 7.52 12.24
C SER A 99 15.78 7.90 12.09
N ASP A 100 16.47 7.34 11.10
CA ASP A 100 17.90 7.52 10.89
C ASP A 100 18.22 8.74 10.02
N ASP A 101 17.52 8.92 8.90
CA ASP A 101 17.81 9.98 7.92
C ASP A 101 16.64 10.95 7.67
N MET A 102 15.52 10.78 8.37
CA MET A 102 14.30 11.58 8.19
C MET A 102 13.73 11.53 6.77
N GLN A 103 14.10 10.51 5.97
CA GLN A 103 13.52 10.31 4.65
C GLN A 103 12.02 10.04 4.79
N GLN A 104 11.21 10.80 4.04
CA GLN A 104 9.79 10.52 3.92
C GLN A 104 9.56 9.29 3.04
N VAL A 105 8.69 8.39 3.49
CA VAL A 105 8.28 7.19 2.78
C VAL A 105 6.78 7.24 2.55
N ASN A 106 6.39 7.08 1.29
CA ASN A 106 4.99 7.08 0.88
C ASN A 106 4.40 5.67 0.92
N LEU A 107 3.23 5.56 1.54
CA LEU A 107 2.50 4.32 1.79
C LEU A 107 1.04 4.45 1.36
N LEU A 108 0.44 3.31 1.01
CA LEU A 108 -1.00 3.15 0.83
C LEU A 108 -1.54 2.28 1.96
N VAL A 109 -2.52 2.78 2.72
CA VAL A 109 -3.18 1.98 3.76
C VAL A 109 -4.13 0.98 3.09
N VAL A 110 -4.06 -0.30 3.45
CA VAL A 110 -4.93 -1.35 2.88
C VAL A 110 -5.85 -2.01 3.90
N GLU A 111 -5.41 -2.12 5.15
CA GLU A 111 -6.24 -2.56 6.27
C GLU A 111 -5.90 -1.75 7.51
N THR A 112 -6.87 -1.56 8.38
CA THR A 112 -6.73 -0.73 9.58
C THR A 112 -7.04 -1.56 10.82
N GLY A 113 -6.48 -1.14 11.94
CA GLY A 113 -6.74 -1.71 13.25
C GLY A 113 -6.43 -0.68 14.32
N ASP A 114 -6.85 -0.94 15.56
CA ASP A 114 -6.87 0.06 16.65
C ASP A 114 -5.53 0.76 16.88
N ASN A 115 -4.43 0.01 16.75
CA ASN A 115 -3.07 0.48 17.05
C ASN A 115 -2.10 0.42 15.86
N ALA A 116 -2.47 -0.26 14.77
CA ALA A 116 -1.59 -0.45 13.62
C ALA A 116 -2.39 -0.72 12.34
N ALA A 117 -1.92 -0.16 11.23
CA ALA A 117 -2.44 -0.35 9.89
C ALA A 117 -1.49 -1.19 9.03
N LEU A 118 -2.06 -2.04 8.19
CA LEU A 118 -1.34 -2.70 7.10
C LEU A 118 -1.24 -1.73 5.94
N CYS A 119 -0.01 -1.49 5.48
CA CYS A 119 0.28 -0.58 4.39
C CYS A 119 1.09 -1.27 3.30
N LEU A 120 0.99 -0.75 2.07
CA LEU A 120 1.87 -1.08 0.96
C LEU A 120 2.79 0.09 0.63
N LEU A 121 4.02 -0.20 0.22
CA LEU A 121 4.93 0.83 -0.27
C LEU A 121 4.36 1.46 -1.56
N ALA A 122 4.13 2.77 -1.54
CA ALA A 122 3.56 3.56 -2.63
C ALA A 122 4.62 4.44 -3.32
N GLN A 123 5.84 3.93 -3.42
CA GLN A 123 6.97 4.53 -4.14
C GLN A 123 7.83 3.42 -4.76
N PRO A 124 8.69 3.72 -5.76
CA PRO A 124 9.41 2.68 -6.52
C PRO A 124 10.26 1.74 -5.65
N GLY A 125 10.88 2.25 -4.60
CA GLY A 125 11.65 1.44 -3.67
C GLY A 125 12.03 2.16 -2.38
N LEU A 126 12.52 1.39 -1.43
CA LEU A 126 12.99 1.84 -0.12
C LEU A 126 14.04 0.86 0.41
N GLN A 127 15.13 1.37 0.97
CA GLN A 127 16.04 0.55 1.75
C GLN A 127 15.68 0.70 3.23
N LEU A 128 15.20 -0.37 3.86
CA LEU A 128 14.79 -0.36 5.27
C LEU A 128 15.53 -1.43 6.05
N ALA A 129 16.42 -1.01 6.95
CA ALA A 129 17.19 -1.90 7.84
C ALA A 129 17.87 -3.08 7.12
N GLY A 130 18.57 -2.77 6.02
CA GLY A 130 19.27 -3.78 5.22
C GLY A 130 18.38 -4.58 4.27
N ARG A 131 17.05 -4.41 4.30
CA ARG A 131 16.11 -5.00 3.35
C ARG A 131 15.68 -3.98 2.30
N THR A 132 15.78 -4.35 1.02
CA THR A 132 15.16 -3.59 -0.05
C THR A 132 13.67 -3.92 -0.13
N MET A 133 12.84 -2.89 -0.10
CA MET A 133 11.42 -2.95 -0.40
C MET A 133 11.15 -2.30 -1.77
N GLN A 134 10.14 -2.79 -2.46
CA GLN A 134 9.70 -2.30 -3.77
C GLN A 134 8.22 -1.92 -3.73
N LEU A 135 7.77 -1.17 -4.73
CA LEU A 135 6.37 -0.82 -4.92
C LEU A 135 5.45 -2.05 -4.69
N GLY A 136 4.45 -1.88 -3.83
CA GLY A 136 3.50 -2.93 -3.48
C GLY A 136 3.95 -3.91 -2.38
N ASP A 137 5.16 -3.79 -1.84
CA ASP A 137 5.57 -4.57 -0.66
C ASP A 137 4.78 -4.16 0.58
N ALA A 138 4.33 -5.16 1.35
CA ALA A 138 3.56 -4.93 2.56
C ALA A 138 4.42 -4.68 3.80
N ILE A 139 3.95 -3.78 4.65
CA ILE A 139 4.48 -3.50 5.98
C ILE A 139 3.34 -3.07 6.91
N LYS A 140 3.29 -3.64 8.11
CA LYS A 140 2.35 -3.20 9.15
C LYS A 140 3.03 -2.15 10.01
N VAL A 141 2.40 -1.01 10.21
CA VAL A 141 2.97 0.16 10.88
C VAL A 141 2.05 0.59 12.01
N MET A 142 2.64 0.97 13.15
CA MET A 142 1.88 1.52 14.27
C MET A 142 1.27 2.89 13.93
N ASN A 143 0.05 3.17 14.39
CA ASN A 143 -0.74 4.33 13.98
C ASN A 143 -0.13 5.69 14.36
N ASP A 144 0.56 5.77 15.49
CA ASP A 144 1.32 6.94 15.92
C ASP A 144 2.60 7.19 15.11
N ARG A 145 2.94 6.33 14.14
CA ARG A 145 4.06 6.52 13.20
C ARG A 145 3.57 6.98 11.84
N LEU A 146 2.27 6.85 11.57
CA LEU A 146 1.63 7.23 10.32
C LEU A 146 1.15 8.68 10.37
N ARG A 147 1.24 9.35 9.22
CA ARG A 147 0.57 10.63 8.95
C ARG A 147 -0.12 10.59 7.60
N PRO A 148 -1.19 11.37 7.41
CA PRO A 148 -1.75 11.56 6.07
C PRO A 148 -0.70 12.23 5.18
N GLN A 149 -0.60 11.79 3.93
CA GLN A 149 0.26 12.50 2.97
C GLN A 149 -0.24 13.94 2.81
N PRO A 150 0.65 14.92 2.76
CA PRO A 150 0.26 16.27 2.39
C PRO A 150 -0.33 16.22 0.99
N ILE A 151 -1.54 16.76 0.81
CA ILE A 151 -2.16 16.90 -0.50
C ILE A 151 -1.18 17.67 -1.36
N SER A 152 -0.69 17.02 -2.41
CA SER A 152 0.12 17.71 -3.41
C SER A 152 -0.82 18.65 -4.16
N ASN A 153 -0.89 19.91 -3.74
CA ASN A 153 -1.49 20.99 -4.51
C ASN A 153 -0.62 21.25 -5.75
N ALA A 154 -0.59 20.30 -6.69
CA ALA A 154 -0.09 20.48 -8.04
C ALA A 154 -1.15 21.17 -8.94
N LEU A 155 -1.95 22.06 -8.34
CA LEU A 155 -2.74 23.07 -9.04
C LEU A 155 -2.13 24.44 -8.72
N ASN A 156 -0.90 24.66 -9.18
CA ASN A 156 -0.37 26.01 -9.32
C ASN A 156 -0.75 26.52 -10.72
N LEU A 157 -1.86 27.28 -10.76
CA LEU A 157 -1.97 28.58 -11.42
C LEU A 157 -1.42 28.71 -12.87
N ASP A 158 -2.11 28.14 -13.86
CA ASP A 158 -1.89 28.50 -15.27
C ASP A 158 -3.19 28.76 -16.06
N GLN A 159 -4.27 29.15 -15.37
CA GLN A 159 -5.46 29.69 -16.02
C GLN A 159 -5.94 30.95 -15.31
N ALA A 160 -5.19 32.03 -15.52
CA ALA A 160 -5.72 33.40 -15.43
C ALA A 160 -4.81 34.35 -16.22
N VAL A 161 -4.97 34.40 -17.54
CA VAL A 161 -5.12 35.60 -18.39
C VAL A 161 -5.76 35.17 -19.71
#